data_AF-A0A8T1SR52-F1
#
_entry.id   AF-A0A8T1SR52-F1
#
_cell.length_a   1.000
_cell.length_b   1.000
_cell.length_c   1.000
_cell.angle_alpha   90.00
_cell.angle_beta   90.00
_cell.angle_gamma   90.00
#
_symmetry.space_group_name_H-M   'P 1'
#
loop_
_entity.id
_entity.type
_entity.pdbx_description
1 polymer ?
#
loop_
_entity_poly.entity_id
_entity_poly.type
_entity_poly.pdbx_seq_one_letter_code
_entity_poly.pdbx_strand_id
1 'polypeptide(L)'
;VEVAFIPPNTTSILQPLDQGVISCFKATYTRLTFSRILTAMDADPNVNVMECWKSFNIADCITYIKQAMDAIKPETVNACWRNLWKDCVNDFKGFPTIDKEVECIVQVARQVGGDGFIDILEEEIEEL
;
A
#
# COMPACT_ATOMS: atom_id res chain seq x y z
N VAL A 1 13.68 -1.10 28.16
CA VAL A 1 12.52 -1.11 27.23
C VAL A 1 11.29 -1.14 28.10
N GLU A 2 10.41 -0.16 27.97
CA GLU A 2 9.11 -0.12 28.65
C GLU A 2 8.04 -0.57 27.67
N VAL A 3 7.09 -1.38 28.12
CA VAL A 3 6.01 -1.92 27.29
C VAL A 3 4.69 -1.40 27.83
N ALA A 4 3.99 -0.60 27.03
CA ALA A 4 2.66 -0.11 27.35
C ALA A 4 1.60 -1.03 26.73
N PHE A 5 0.55 -1.34 27.49
CA PHE A 5 -0.58 -2.12 27.01
C PHE A 5 -1.72 -1.19 26.63
N ILE A 6 -2.32 -1.47 25.47
CA ILE A 6 -3.49 -0.76 24.95
C ILE A 6 -4.76 -1.47 25.49
N PRO A 7 -5.85 -0.73 25.79
CA PRO A 7 -7.12 -1.36 26.18
C PRO A 7 -7.62 -2.37 25.14
N PRO A 8 -8.34 -3.44 25.56
CA PRO A 8 -8.89 -4.41 24.62
C PRO A 8 -9.81 -3.74 23.59
N ASN A 9 -9.82 -4.26 22.35
CA ASN A 9 -10.65 -3.78 21.23
C ASN A 9 -10.40 -2.33 20.77
N THR A 10 -9.21 -1.78 21.03
CA THR A 10 -8.86 -0.42 20.60
C THR A 10 -7.68 -0.36 19.61
N THR A 11 -7.22 -1.52 19.10
CA THR A 11 -6.10 -1.62 18.16
C THR A 11 -6.27 -0.70 16.96
N SER A 12 -7.40 -0.81 16.24
CA SER A 12 -7.66 0.02 15.07
C SER A 12 -7.79 1.52 15.36
N ILE A 13 -8.07 1.91 16.61
CA ILE A 13 -8.29 3.31 17.01
C ILE A 13 -7.00 3.94 17.54
N LEU A 14 -6.17 3.15 18.21
CA LEU A 14 -5.02 3.63 18.97
C LEU A 14 -3.68 3.18 18.41
N GLN A 15 -3.56 2.07 17.68
CA GLN A 15 -2.27 1.67 17.13
C GLN A 15 -1.91 2.50 15.90
N PRO A 16 -0.77 3.21 15.89
CA PRO A 16 -0.36 4.03 14.75
C PRO A 16 -0.24 3.24 13.45
N LEU A 17 0.07 1.94 13.52
CA LEU A 17 0.15 1.10 12.33
C LEU A 17 -1.20 0.98 11.61
N ASP A 18 -2.28 0.76 12.37
CA ASP A 18 -3.65 0.67 11.85
C ASP A 18 -4.24 2.05 11.51
N GLN A 19 -3.62 3.14 11.95
CA GLN A 19 -4.04 4.52 11.66
C GLN A 19 -3.57 5.04 10.30
N GLY A 20 -2.97 4.19 9.47
CA GLY A 20 -2.66 4.52 8.07
C GLY A 20 -1.28 4.08 7.58
N VAL A 21 -0.37 3.66 8.46
CA VAL A 21 0.95 3.16 8.02
C VAL A 21 0.78 1.87 7.20
N ILE A 22 -0.06 0.94 7.67
CA ILE A 22 -0.34 -0.32 6.97
C ILE A 22 -1.00 -0.06 5.61
N SER A 23 -2.00 0.84 5.54
CA SER A 23 -2.69 1.13 4.27
C SER A 23 -1.73 1.76 3.25
N CYS A 24 -0.90 2.72 3.65
CA CYS A 24 0.13 3.31 2.78
C CYS A 24 1.13 2.27 2.27
N PHE A 25 1.57 1.38 3.17
CA PHE A 25 2.48 0.30 2.83
C PHE A 25 1.87 -0.62 1.77
N LYS A 26 0.64 -1.11 2.02
CA LYS A 26 -0.07 -2.01 1.11
C LYS A 26 -0.35 -1.35 -0.24
N ALA A 27 -0.85 -0.13 -0.25
CA ALA A 27 -1.11 0.61 -1.49
C ALA A 27 0.16 0.76 -2.34
N THR A 28 1.30 1.10 -1.72
CA THR A 28 2.57 1.18 -2.44
C THR A 28 3.04 -0.18 -2.96
N TYR A 29 2.95 -1.23 -2.13
CA TYR A 29 3.33 -2.60 -2.53
C TYR A 29 2.47 -3.10 -3.71
N THR A 30 1.15 -2.88 -3.65
CA THR A 30 0.20 -3.25 -4.70
C THR A 30 0.53 -2.50 -5.99
N ARG A 31 0.76 -1.18 -5.92
CA ARG A 31 1.17 -0.37 -7.08
C ARG A 31 2.44 -0.90 -7.75
N LEU A 32 3.46 -1.29 -6.96
CA LEU A 32 4.69 -1.87 -7.49
C LEU A 32 4.43 -3.23 -8.19
N THR A 33 3.51 -4.02 -7.65
CA THR A 33 3.13 -5.32 -8.24
C THR A 33 2.45 -5.13 -9.60
N PHE A 34 1.44 -4.26 -9.67
CA PHE A 34 0.76 -3.93 -10.92
C PHE A 34 1.71 -3.32 -11.96
N SER A 35 2.58 -2.39 -11.53
CA SER A 35 3.57 -1.76 -12.41
C SER A 35 4.54 -2.77 -13.03
N ARG A 36 4.97 -3.79 -12.26
CA ARG A 36 5.82 -4.87 -12.79
C ARG A 36 5.11 -5.68 -13.86
N ILE A 37 3.85 -6.04 -13.63
CA ILE A 37 3.07 -6.82 -14.59
C ILE A 37 2.95 -6.05 -15.90
N LEU A 38 2.55 -4.78 -15.84
CA LEU A 38 2.45 -3.92 -17.03
C LEU A 38 3.80 -3.79 -17.75
N THR A 39 4.88 -3.50 -17.00
CA THR A 39 6.23 -3.35 -17.58
C THR A 39 6.69 -4.62 -18.30
N ALA A 40 6.38 -5.80 -17.74
CA ALA A 40 6.74 -7.07 -18.37
C ALA A 40 5.94 -7.33 -19.65
N MET A 41 4.65 -7.00 -19.67
CA MET A 41 3.78 -7.14 -20.84
C MET A 41 4.15 -6.14 -21.96
N ASP A 42 4.53 -4.91 -21.60
CA ASP A 42 5.02 -3.91 -22.56
C ASP A 42 6.35 -4.33 -23.20
N ALA A 43 7.20 -5.04 -22.44
CA ALA A 43 8.50 -5.52 -22.91
C ALA A 43 8.39 -6.77 -23.81
N ASP A 44 7.43 -7.66 -23.54
CA ASP A 44 7.15 -8.84 -24.35
C ASP A 44 5.63 -9.09 -24.45
N PRO A 45 5.00 -8.82 -25.60
CA PRO A 45 3.57 -9.02 -25.80
C PRO A 45 3.08 -10.47 -25.66
N ASN A 46 3.98 -11.46 -25.64
CA ASN A 46 3.61 -12.86 -25.43
C ASN A 46 3.47 -13.22 -23.95
N VAL A 47 4.03 -12.41 -23.05
CA VAL A 47 3.95 -12.64 -21.61
C VAL A 47 2.55 -12.26 -21.12
N ASN A 48 1.92 -13.17 -20.38
CA ASN A 48 0.65 -12.88 -19.71
C ASN A 48 0.83 -12.66 -18.19
N VAL A 49 -0.22 -12.13 -17.55
CA VAL A 49 -0.27 -11.85 -16.11
C VAL A 49 0.13 -13.06 -15.25
N MET A 50 -0.32 -14.27 -15.64
CA MET A 50 -0.06 -15.48 -14.86
C MET A 50 1.41 -15.89 -14.92
N GLU A 51 2.08 -15.69 -16.05
CA GLU A 51 3.53 -15.91 -16.17
C GLU A 51 4.31 -14.88 -15.34
N CYS A 52 3.92 -13.61 -15.38
CA CYS A 52 4.47 -12.57 -14.50
C CYS A 52 4.35 -12.96 -13.02
N TRP A 53 3.16 -13.42 -12.60
CA TRP A 53 2.92 -13.84 -11.22
C TRP A 53 3.78 -15.04 -10.82
N LYS A 54 3.88 -16.07 -11.68
CA LYS A 54 4.73 -17.24 -11.42
C LYS A 54 6.21 -16.91 -11.33
N SER A 55 6.67 -15.85 -12.00
CA SER A 55 8.05 -15.38 -11.92
C SER A 55 8.38 -14.64 -10.61
N PHE A 56 7.35 -14.17 -9.89
CA PHE A 56 7.51 -13.39 -8.67
C PHE A 56 8.01 -14.27 -7.53
N ASN A 57 9.14 -13.89 -6.93
CA ASN A 57 9.79 -14.68 -5.89
C ASN A 57 10.02 -13.88 -4.60
N ILE A 58 10.59 -14.53 -3.58
CA ILE A 58 10.83 -13.93 -2.27
C ILE A 58 11.78 -12.74 -2.33
N ALA A 59 12.77 -12.73 -3.23
CA ALA A 59 13.68 -11.59 -3.37
C ALA A 59 12.97 -10.36 -3.93
N ASP A 60 12.03 -10.56 -4.87
CA ASP A 60 11.15 -9.49 -5.36
C ASP A 60 10.28 -8.94 -4.22
N CYS A 61 9.68 -9.84 -3.42
CA CYS A 61 8.88 -9.47 -2.25
C CYS A 61 9.68 -8.61 -1.24
N ILE A 62 10.88 -9.04 -0.85
CA ILE A 62 11.75 -8.28 0.06
C ILE A 62 12.10 -6.90 -0.52
N THR A 63 12.36 -6.84 -1.83
CA THR A 63 12.63 -5.59 -2.53
C THR A 63 11.43 -4.66 -2.45
N TYR A 64 10.21 -5.17 -2.60
CA TYR A 64 8.99 -4.38 -2.55
C TYR A 64 8.64 -3.94 -1.14
N ILE A 65 8.87 -4.80 -0.13
CA ILE A 65 8.76 -4.41 1.28
C ILE A 65 9.68 -3.21 1.54
N LYS A 66 10.95 -3.27 1.11
CA LYS A 66 11.88 -2.16 1.28
C LYS A 66 11.38 -0.90 0.58
N GLN A 67 10.99 -0.98 -0.69
CA GLN A 67 10.52 0.19 -1.44
C GLN A 67 9.24 0.80 -0.83
N ALA A 68 8.30 -0.03 -0.41
CA ALA A 68 7.08 0.43 0.25
C ALA A 68 7.37 1.10 1.61
N MET A 69 8.31 0.55 2.40
CA MET A 69 8.76 1.19 3.64
C MET A 69 9.46 2.52 3.38
N ASP A 70 10.36 2.58 2.40
CA ASP A 70 11.11 3.79 2.05
C ASP A 70 10.19 4.90 1.48
N ALA A 71 9.04 4.53 0.89
CA ALA A 71 8.04 5.48 0.38
C ALA A 71 7.20 6.14 1.49
N ILE A 72 7.10 5.52 2.67
CA ILE A 72 6.34 6.06 3.79
C ILE A 72 7.11 7.25 4.37
N LYS A 73 6.50 8.43 4.28
CA LYS A 73 7.15 9.66 4.72
C LYS A 73 7.07 9.81 6.25
N PRO A 74 8.05 10.47 6.88
CA PRO A 74 8.01 10.75 8.32
C PRO A 74 6.72 11.48 8.76
N GLU A 75 6.17 12.34 7.91
CA GLU A 75 4.92 13.07 8.18
C GLU A 75 3.72 12.12 8.27
N THR A 76 3.69 11.07 7.44
CA THR A 76 2.68 10.01 7.49
C THR A 76 2.72 9.33 8.84
N VAL A 77 3.92 8.91 9.27
CA VAL A 77 4.09 8.25 10.58
C VAL A 77 3.68 9.20 11.70
N ASN A 78 4.12 10.47 11.67
CA ASN A 78 3.76 11.46 12.70
C ASN A 78 2.24 11.67 12.80
N ALA A 79 1.54 11.79 11.67
CA ALA A 79 0.08 11.93 11.65
C ALA A 79 -0.63 10.71 12.27
N CYS A 80 -0.15 9.49 12.04
CA CYS A 80 -0.77 8.27 12.58
C CYS A 80 -0.68 8.16 14.12
N TRP A 81 0.22 8.90 14.78
CA TRP A 81 0.27 8.95 16.25
C TRP A 81 -0.84 9.82 16.86
N ARG A 82 -1.60 10.57 16.04
CA ARG A 82 -2.52 11.62 16.52
C ARG A 82 -3.56 11.12 17.53
N ASN A 83 -4.10 9.92 17.33
CA ASN A 83 -5.13 9.39 18.22
C ASN A 83 -4.58 8.81 19.52
N LEU A 84 -3.34 8.32 19.52
CA LEU A 84 -2.69 7.76 20.70
C LEU A 84 -1.96 8.82 21.55
N TRP A 85 -1.24 9.74 20.89
CA TRP A 85 -0.36 10.70 21.55
C TRP A 85 -0.36 12.04 20.82
N LYS A 86 -1.36 12.88 21.12
CA LYS A 86 -1.56 14.18 20.47
C LYS A 86 -0.35 15.12 20.60
N ASP A 87 0.33 15.08 21.75
CA ASP A 87 1.45 15.98 22.06
C ASP A 87 2.73 15.67 21.27
N CYS A 88 2.87 14.47 20.69
CA CYS A 88 4.01 14.13 19.85
C CYS A 88 3.77 14.42 18.35
N VAL A 89 2.54 14.82 17.99
CA VAL A 89 2.17 15.15 16.61
C VAL A 89 2.28 16.65 16.40
N ASN A 90 3.17 17.04 15.49
CA ASN A 90 3.39 18.44 15.14
C ASN A 90 2.70 18.72 13.80
N ASP A 91 2.11 19.91 13.65
CA ASP A 91 1.55 20.38 12.38
C ASP A 91 0.60 19.37 11.68
N PHE A 92 -0.34 18.78 12.43
CA PHE A 92 -1.27 17.79 11.88
C PHE A 92 -2.12 18.35 10.73
N LYS A 93 -1.96 17.79 9.53
CA LYS A 93 -2.69 18.19 8.30
C LYS A 93 -3.80 17.22 7.90
N GLY A 94 -4.03 16.17 8.68
CA GLY A 94 -4.92 15.07 8.34
C GLY A 94 -4.19 13.73 8.38
N PHE A 95 -4.96 12.66 8.32
CA PHE A 95 -4.43 11.30 8.16
C PHE A 95 -3.93 11.10 6.73
N PRO A 96 -2.97 10.18 6.52
CA PRO A 96 -2.53 9.86 5.17
C PRO A 96 -3.70 9.32 4.33
N THR A 97 -3.73 9.70 3.05
CA THR A 97 -4.64 9.11 2.06
C THR A 97 -3.83 8.32 1.05
N ILE A 98 -4.48 7.34 0.41
CA ILE A 98 -3.87 6.45 -0.60
C ILE A 98 -4.47 6.68 -1.98
N ASP A 99 -5.29 7.72 -2.15
CA ASP A 99 -6.09 7.99 -3.35
C ASP A 99 -5.22 7.99 -4.63
N LYS A 100 -4.00 8.53 -4.54
CA LYS A 100 -3.06 8.59 -5.68
C LYS A 100 -2.54 7.21 -6.06
N GLU A 101 -2.19 6.40 -5.07
CA GLU A 101 -1.75 5.03 -5.26
C GLU A 101 -2.88 4.18 -5.82
N VAL A 102 -4.10 4.33 -5.29
CA VAL A 102 -5.32 3.65 -5.75
C VAL A 102 -5.64 4.02 -7.20
N GLU A 103 -5.68 5.31 -7.53
CA GLU A 103 -5.89 5.79 -8.90
C GLU A 103 -4.85 5.19 -9.86
N CYS A 104 -3.58 5.18 -9.46
CA CYS A 104 -2.50 4.61 -10.26
C CYS A 104 -2.67 3.09 -10.46
N ILE A 105 -3.05 2.35 -9.42
CA ILE A 105 -3.30 0.90 -9.50
C ILE A 105 -4.44 0.63 -10.47
N VAL A 106 -5.57 1.32 -10.34
CA VAL A 106 -6.74 1.16 -11.22
C VAL A 106 -6.39 1.49 -12.68
N GLN A 107 -5.63 2.56 -12.92
CA GLN A 107 -5.17 2.90 -14.26
C GLN A 107 -4.26 1.82 -14.87
N VAL A 108 -3.36 1.24 -14.07
CA VAL A 108 -2.47 0.16 -14.53
C VAL A 108 -3.24 -1.13 -14.74
N ALA A 109 -4.17 -1.49 -13.86
CA ALA A 109 -5.03 -2.66 -13.98
C ALA A 109 -5.82 -2.64 -15.30
N ARG A 110 -6.44 -1.49 -15.62
CA ARG A 110 -7.18 -1.32 -16.88
C ARG A 110 -6.30 -1.47 -18.12
N GLN A 111 -5.03 -1.09 -18.05
CA GLN A 111 -4.07 -1.27 -19.14
C GLN A 111 -3.60 -2.72 -19.28
N VAL A 112 -3.39 -3.41 -18.15
CA VAL A 112 -3.10 -4.85 -18.13
C VAL A 112 -4.24 -5.64 -18.81
N GLY A 113 -5.49 -5.22 -18.57
CA GLY A 113 -6.65 -5.79 -19.23
C GLY A 113 -7.01 -7.21 -18.76
N GLY A 114 -8.05 -7.77 -19.38
CA GLY A 114 -8.61 -9.08 -19.00
C GLY A 114 -9.74 -8.99 -17.97
N ASP A 115 -10.54 -10.06 -17.88
CA ASP A 115 -11.69 -10.15 -16.98
C ASP A 115 -11.23 -9.96 -15.52
N GLY A 116 -11.86 -9.02 -14.82
CA GLY A 116 -11.54 -8.65 -13.43
C GLY A 116 -10.53 -7.51 -13.26
N PHE A 117 -9.69 -7.21 -14.26
CA PHE A 117 -8.77 -6.06 -14.20
C PHE A 117 -9.33 -4.78 -14.84
N ILE A 118 -10.16 -4.93 -15.88
CA ILE A 118 -10.81 -3.80 -16.55
C ILE A 118 -11.87 -3.15 -15.64
N ASP A 119 -12.61 -3.99 -14.91
CA ASP A 119 -13.75 -3.58 -14.10
C ASP A 119 -13.39 -3.27 -12.65
N ILE A 120 -12.09 -3.29 -12.31
CA ILE A 120 -11.62 -3.08 -10.93
C ILE A 120 -12.04 -1.69 -10.42
N LEU A 121 -12.62 -1.67 -9.23
CA LEU A 121 -13.06 -0.47 -8.53
C LEU A 121 -12.01 -0.02 -7.53
N GLU A 122 -12.00 1.28 -7.24
CA GLU A 122 -11.09 1.88 -6.24
C GLU A 122 -11.33 1.27 -4.85
N GLU A 123 -12.59 1.05 -4.49
CA GLU A 123 -13.02 0.41 -3.24
C GLU A 123 -12.42 -0.98 -3.06
N GLU A 124 -12.31 -1.77 -4.14
CA GLU A 124 -11.70 -3.11 -4.11
C GLU A 124 -10.18 -3.04 -3.81
N ILE A 125 -9.52 -1.95 -4.19
CA ILE A 125 -8.10 -1.73 -3.91
C ILE A 125 -7.89 -1.22 -2.47
N GLU A 126 -8.80 -0.39 -1.98
CA GLU A 126 -8.76 0.15 -0.62
C GLU A 126 -8.95 -0.95 0.45
N GLU A 127 -9.66 -2.02 0.12
CA GLU A 127 -9.90 -3.17 1.00
C GLU A 127 -8.72 -4.16 1.10
N LEU A 128 -7.72 -4.10 0.21
CA LEU A 128 -6.56 -5.01 0.17
C LEU A 128 -5.60 -4.86 1.36
#